data_AF-A0A6G3T3U8-F1
#
_entry.id   AF-A0A6G3T3U8-F1
#
_cell.length_a   1.000
_cell.length_b   1.000
_cell.length_c   1.000
_cell.angle_alpha   90.00
_cell.angle_beta   90.00
_cell.angle_gamma   90.00
#
_symmetry.space_group_name_H-M   'P 1'
#
loop_
_entity.id
_entity.type
_entity.pdbx_description
1 polymer ?
#
loop_
_entity_poly.entity_id
_entity_poly.type
_entity_poly.pdbx_seq_one_letter_code
_entity_poly.pdbx_strand_id
1 'polypeptide(L)'
;GDRVVRYAEPLSGSGGAALDFARTDDADVTTGAAVVVSRTGGSARFLLAPWIEESTTRDLLAPGTPARPLAVGPDGVTAPAPRPAANG
;
A
#
# COMPACT_ATOMS: atom_id res chain seq x y z
N GLY A 1 20.96 -4.83 3.79
CA GLY A 1 19.56 -5.01 3.41
C GLY A 1 18.82 -3.80 3.92
N ASP A 2 18.29 -3.01 2.98
CA ASP A 2 17.70 -1.71 3.26
C ASP A 2 16.32 -1.86 3.93
N ARG A 3 15.88 -0.78 4.57
CA ARG A 3 14.62 -0.73 5.32
C ARG A 3 13.88 0.56 5.03
N VAL A 4 12.57 0.45 4.89
CA VAL A 4 11.66 1.59 4.94
C VAL A 4 11.11 1.72 6.35
N VAL A 5 11.02 2.96 6.81
CA VAL A 5 10.47 3.32 8.11
C VAL A 5 9.24 4.19 7.90
N ARG A 6 8.11 3.79 8.48
CA ARG A 6 6.88 4.58 8.49
C ARG A 6 6.69 5.18 9.87
N TYR A 7 6.66 6.50 9.93
CA TYR A 7 6.26 7.27 11.10
C TYR A 7 4.81 7.72 10.95
N ALA A 8 4.02 7.61 12.02
CA ALA A 8 2.66 8.12 12.03
C ALA A 8 2.30 8.70 13.39
N GLU A 9 1.67 9.87 13.38
CA GLU A 9 1.05 10.49 14.55
C GLU A 9 -0.47 10.46 14.41
N PRO A 10 -1.21 10.37 15.52
CA PRO A 10 -2.66 10.55 15.49
C PRO A 10 -3.01 11.97 15.03
N LEU A 11 -3.93 12.08 14.07
CA LEU A 11 -4.51 13.36 13.67
C LEU A 11 -5.29 14.04 14.81
N SER A 12 -5.87 13.24 15.70
CA SER A 12 -6.64 13.67 16.87
C SER A 12 -6.48 12.68 18.02
N GLY A 13 -6.60 13.16 19.25
CA GLY A 13 -6.52 12.36 20.47
C GLY A 13 -5.10 12.23 21.03
N SER A 14 -4.96 11.52 22.16
CA SER A 14 -3.69 11.39 22.90
C SER A 14 -2.94 10.08 22.62
N GLY A 15 -3.13 9.49 21.44
CA GLY A 15 -2.39 8.29 21.03
C GLY A 15 -0.89 8.58 20.87
N GLY A 16 -0.05 7.57 21.10
CA GLY A 16 1.39 7.69 20.86
C GLY A 16 1.73 7.65 19.37
N ALA A 17 2.88 8.21 19.00
CA ALA A 17 3.43 8.03 17.66
C ALA A 17 3.77 6.55 17.40
N ALA A 18 3.52 6.11 16.17
CA ALA A 18 3.83 4.76 15.71
C ALA A 18 5.04 4.78 14.78
N LEU A 19 5.91 3.78 14.92
CA LEU A 19 7.09 3.58 14.07
C LEU A 19 7.11 2.12 13.59
N ASP A 20 6.91 1.92 12.29
CA ASP A 20 6.94 0.59 11.66
C ASP A 20 8.16 0.44 10.77
N PHE A 21 8.83 -0.70 10.86
CA PHE A 21 9.98 -1.06 10.02
C PHE A 21 9.60 -2.18 9.07
N ALA A 22 9.90 -2.01 7.79
CA ALA A 22 9.76 -3.05 6.77
C ALA A 22 11.09 -3.27 6.05
N ARG A 23 11.46 -4.52 5.84
CA ARG A 23 12.54 -4.89 4.91
C ARG A 23 12.11 -4.51 3.50
N THR A 24 13.06 -4.05 2.70
CA THR A 24 12.78 -3.70 1.29
C THR A 24 13.21 -4.77 0.30
N ASP A 25 13.92 -5.81 0.75
CA ASP A 25 14.39 -6.93 -0.08
C ASP A 25 15.01 -6.46 -1.41
N ASP A 26 16.00 -5.57 -1.28
CA ASP A 26 16.74 -4.89 -2.35
C ASP A 26 15.92 -3.91 -3.21
N ALA A 27 14.64 -3.68 -2.88
CA ALA A 27 13.93 -2.51 -3.38
C ALA A 27 14.47 -1.22 -2.73
N ASP A 28 14.65 -0.19 -3.54
CA ASP A 28 14.96 1.16 -3.11
C ASP A 28 13.81 2.11 -3.46
N VAL A 29 13.95 3.39 -3.11
CA VAL A 29 12.90 4.39 -3.37
C VAL A 29 12.59 4.51 -4.86
N THR A 30 13.59 4.37 -5.74
CA THR A 30 13.48 4.52 -7.21
C THR A 30 13.00 3.26 -7.93
N THR A 31 13.12 2.10 -7.31
CA THR A 31 12.76 0.79 -7.87
C THR A 31 11.49 0.23 -7.24
N GLY A 32 11.16 0.65 -6.01
CA GLY A 32 9.91 0.31 -5.34
C GLY A 32 8.73 1.08 -5.91
N ALA A 33 7.72 0.36 -6.44
CA ALA A 33 6.54 0.98 -7.03
C ALA A 33 5.49 1.46 -6.00
N ALA A 34 5.46 0.86 -4.79
CA ALA A 34 4.42 1.14 -3.80
C ALA A 34 4.82 0.76 -2.35
N VAL A 35 4.32 1.51 -1.37
CA VAL A 35 4.49 1.22 0.07
C VAL A 35 3.13 1.12 0.76
N VAL A 36 2.92 0.15 1.65
CA VAL A 36 1.68 0.04 2.43
C VAL A 36 1.65 1.10 3.54
N VAL A 37 0.64 1.96 3.53
CA VAL A 37 0.47 3.05 4.53
C VAL A 37 -0.64 2.77 5.54
N SER A 38 -1.57 1.85 5.23
CA SER A 38 -2.61 1.42 6.18
C SER A 38 -3.04 -0.02 5.90
N ARG A 39 -3.41 -0.75 6.96
CA ARG A 39 -4.05 -2.08 6.89
C ARG A 39 -5.22 -2.10 7.86
N THR A 40 -6.40 -2.45 7.38
CA THR A 40 -7.63 -2.51 8.21
C THR A 40 -8.50 -3.66 7.76
N GLY A 41 -8.81 -4.61 8.65
CA GLY A 41 -9.88 -5.64 8.60
C GLY A 41 -9.90 -6.62 7.42
N GLY A 42 -9.63 -6.16 6.21
CA GLY A 42 -9.59 -6.90 4.95
C GLY A 42 -9.08 -6.05 3.78
N SER A 43 -8.48 -4.88 4.04
CA SER A 43 -7.97 -3.99 3.01
C SER A 43 -6.63 -3.36 3.38
N ALA A 44 -5.92 -2.89 2.37
CA ALA A 44 -4.72 -2.08 2.51
C ALA A 44 -4.84 -0.82 1.63
N ARG A 45 -4.15 0.24 2.04
CA ARG A 45 -3.87 1.38 1.15
C ARG A 45 -2.38 1.48 0.89
N PHE A 46 -2.04 1.89 -0.31
CA PHE A 46 -0.67 2.03 -0.78
C PHE A 46 -0.39 3.49 -1.12
N LEU A 47 0.82 3.97 -0.82
CA LEU A 47 1.39 5.16 -1.44
C LEU A 47 2.15 4.69 -2.67
N LEU A 48 1.76 5.18 -3.85
CA LEU A 48 2.43 4.85 -5.10
C LEU A 48 3.61 5.79 -5.33
N ALA A 49 4.65 5.27 -5.99
CA ALA A 49 5.75 6.10 -6.43
C ALA A 49 5.27 7.15 -7.48
N PRO A 50 5.88 8.34 -7.54
CA PRO A 50 5.36 9.45 -8.34
C PRO A 50 5.45 9.24 -9.86
N TRP A 51 6.21 8.24 -10.33
CA TRP A 51 6.29 7.86 -11.74
C TRP A 51 5.28 6.79 -12.17
N ILE A 52 4.41 6.33 -11.26
CA ILE A 52 3.36 5.37 -11.60
C ILE A 52 2.24 6.10 -12.35
N GLU A 53 2.01 5.68 -13.59
CA GLU A 53 0.98 6.27 -14.46
C GLU A 53 -0.43 5.73 -14.17
N GLU A 54 -0.55 4.41 -13.98
CA GLU A 54 -1.84 3.75 -13.77
C GLU A 54 -1.79 2.73 -12.62
N SER A 55 -2.93 2.50 -11.99
CA SER A 55 -3.08 1.46 -10.97
C SER A 55 -4.39 0.70 -11.11
N THR A 56 -4.32 -0.63 -10.98
CA THR A 56 -5.46 -1.53 -11.11
C THR A 56 -5.35 -2.68 -10.10
N THR A 57 -6.47 -3.35 -9.85
CA THR A 57 -6.53 -4.61 -9.10
C THR A 57 -6.94 -5.75 -10.02
N ARG A 58 -6.35 -6.93 -9.80
CA ARG A 58 -6.71 -8.16 -10.51
C ARG A 58 -6.99 -9.27 -9.51
N ASP A 59 -8.05 -10.02 -9.79
CA ASP A 59 -8.32 -11.26 -9.10
C ASP A 59 -7.42 -12.36 -9.69
N LEU A 60 -6.53 -12.91 -8.87
CA LEU A 60 -5.59 -13.96 -9.30
C LEU A 60 -6.24 -15.34 -9.38
N LEU A 61 -7.42 -15.53 -8.79
CA LEU A 61 -8.22 -16.75 -8.97
C LEU A 61 -9.01 -16.74 -10.28
N ALA A 62 -9.19 -15.56 -10.89
CA ALA A 62 -9.87 -15.39 -12.16
C ALA A 62 -9.08 -14.46 -13.10
N PRO A 63 -7.83 -14.80 -13.47
CA PRO A 63 -6.89 -13.89 -14.15
C PRO A 63 -7.34 -13.46 -15.55
N GLY A 64 -8.23 -14.24 -16.21
CA GLY A 64 -8.84 -13.89 -17.49
C GLY A 64 -9.85 -12.74 -17.42
N THR A 65 -10.28 -12.36 -16.22
CA THR A 65 -11.20 -11.22 -16.03
C THR A 65 -10.44 -9.90 -16.21
N PRO A 66 -11.05 -8.85 -16.79
CA PRO A 66 -10.45 -7.54 -16.87
C PRO A 66 -10.02 -7.00 -15.50
N ALA A 67 -8.89 -6.28 -15.48
CA ALA A 67 -8.44 -5.59 -14.29
C ALA A 67 -9.44 -4.47 -13.93
N ARG A 68 -9.57 -4.19 -12.63
CA ARG A 68 -10.46 -3.15 -12.11
C ARG A 68 -9.64 -1.93 -11.75
N PRO A 69 -10.01 -0.71 -12.18
CA PRO A 69 -9.30 0.51 -11.79
C PRO A 69 -9.17 0.63 -10.28
N LEU A 70 -7.98 1.02 -9.80
CA LEU A 70 -7.75 1.39 -8.42
C LEU A 70 -7.60 2.91 -8.36
N ALA A 71 -8.55 3.57 -7.73
CA ALA A 71 -8.49 5.02 -7.60
C ALA A 71 -7.31 5.45 -6.74
N VAL A 72 -6.67 6.56 -7.11
CA VAL A 72 -5.55 7.16 -6.39
C VAL A 72 -5.92 8.60 -6.05
N GLY A 73 -5.74 8.96 -4.78
CA GLY A 73 -5.95 10.32 -4.30
C GLY A 73 -4.87 11.28 -4.82
N PRO A 74 -5.08 12.60 -4.68
CA PRO A 74 -4.08 13.61 -5.07
C PRO A 74 -2.78 13.53 -4.25
N ASP A 75 -2.81 12.84 -3.11
CA ASP A 75 -1.66 12.55 -2.25
C ASP A 75 -0.91 11.27 -2.66
N GLY A 76 -1.31 10.62 -3.76
CA GLY A 76 -0.71 9.37 -4.24
C GLY A 76 -1.18 8.13 -3.47
N VAL A 77 -2.13 8.27 -2.53
CA VAL A 77 -2.64 7.16 -1.73
C VAL A 77 -3.80 6.48 -2.46
N THR A 78 -3.74 5.17 -2.59
CA THR A 78 -4.82 4.39 -3.22
C THR A 78 -6.09 4.41 -2.37
N ALA A 79 -7.24 4.24 -3.03
CA ALA A 79 -8.44 3.72 -2.38
C ALA A 79 -8.14 2.35 -1.71
N PRO A 80 -8.96 1.90 -0.74
CA PRO A 80 -8.77 0.61 -0.09
C PRO A 80 -8.75 -0.53 -1.13
N ALA A 81 -7.63 -1.22 -1.22
CA ALA A 81 -7.49 -2.44 -2.02
C ALA A 81 -7.81 -3.66 -1.15
N PRO A 82 -8.67 -4.59 -1.59
CA PRO A 82 -8.93 -5.83 -0.88
C PRO A 82 -7.63 -6.59 -0.61
N ARG A 83 -7.48 -7.14 0.58
CA ARG A 83 -6.41 -8.08 0.91
C ARG A 83 -6.91 -9.51 0.72
N PRO A 84 -6.01 -10.42 0.30
CA PRO A 84 -6.30 -11.85 0.37
C PRO A 84 -6.72 -12.24 1.80
N ALA A 85 -7.64 -13.20 1.91
CA ALA A 85 -8.00 -13.78 3.19
C ALA A 85 -6.76 -14.40 3.85
N ALA A 86 -6.70 -14.39 5.19
CA ALA A 86 -5.52 -14.83 5.94
C ALA A 86 -5.13 -16.30 5.68
N ASN A 87 -6.06 -17.09 5.16
CA ASN A 87 -5.97 -18.51 4.92
C ASN A 87 -5.64 -18.92 3.47
N GLY A 88 -5.37 -17.96 2.58
CA GLY A 88 -4.76 -18.20 1.26
C GLY A 88 -5.50 -19.19 0.37
#